data_AF-A0A4U0V5N5-F1
#
_entry.id   AF-A0A4U0V5N5-F1
#
_cell.length_a   1.000
_cell.length_b   1.000
_cell.length_c   1.000
_cell.angle_alpha   90.00
_cell.angle_beta   90.00
_cell.angle_gamma   90.00
#
_symmetry.space_group_name_H-M   'P 1'
#
loop_
_entity.id
_entity.type
_entity.pdbx_description
1 polymer ?
#
loop_
_entity_poly.entity_id
_entity_poly.type
_entity_poly.pdbx_seq_one_letter_code
_entity_poly.pdbx_strand_id
1 'polypeptide(L)'
;MHDIDGAGHVKYFAISRMHTKNHHTSKEKPSTAMADPQPQVQPYAFDLGHLLLSDPNPLTTAPTTASPTDKEALLAARAQLCAQALINQLLTACSIQRSPEGDLHIKLPDPTTQLPREKPVPKEKEKTKWDKFAEKKGIKAKRKDGKLAFDEVSGEWKAKYGYQGKASAGAAAGGVGEDWLVEVDEKAEKAEREGADGGKKAKKQKKGR
;
A
#
# COMPACT_ATOMS: atom_id res chain seq x y z
N MET A 1 -32.98 36.44 -47.60
CA MET A 1 -33.74 37.57 -48.14
C MET A 1 -35.08 37.57 -47.41
N HIS A 2 -35.33 38.64 -46.65
CA HIS A 2 -36.53 39.00 -45.90
C HIS A 2 -36.73 38.41 -44.50
N ASP A 3 -36.22 39.18 -43.53
CA ASP A 3 -36.80 39.45 -42.21
C ASP A 3 -38.26 39.92 -42.30
N ILE A 4 -39.09 39.59 -41.31
CA ILE A 4 -40.20 40.44 -40.83
C ILE A 4 -40.32 40.29 -39.30
N ASP A 5 -40.36 41.45 -38.66
CA ASP A 5 -40.52 41.76 -37.23
C ASP A 5 -41.82 41.26 -36.57
N GLY A 6 -41.76 41.08 -35.24
CA GLY A 6 -42.93 40.90 -34.38
C GLY A 6 -42.73 41.51 -32.99
N ALA A 7 -43.36 42.66 -32.76
CA ALA A 7 -43.36 43.42 -31.51
C ALA A 7 -44.16 42.76 -30.38
N GLY A 8 -43.75 43.01 -29.12
CA GLY A 8 -44.51 42.60 -27.93
C GLY A 8 -44.04 43.30 -26.65
N HIS A 9 -44.73 44.39 -26.30
CA HIS A 9 -44.59 45.18 -25.07
C HIS A 9 -45.21 44.44 -23.88
N VAL A 10 -44.50 44.22 -22.75
CA VAL A 10 -45.16 44.19 -21.42
C VAL A 10 -44.26 44.73 -20.30
N LYS A 11 -44.85 45.71 -19.62
CA LYS A 11 -44.48 46.50 -18.43
C LYS A 11 -43.88 45.69 -17.27
N TYR A 12 -42.85 46.24 -16.63
CA TYR A 12 -42.59 46.01 -15.21
C TYR A 12 -42.49 47.33 -14.45
N PHE A 13 -43.15 47.31 -13.29
CA PHE A 13 -43.50 48.42 -12.43
C PHE A 13 -42.30 49.10 -11.80
N ALA A 14 -42.35 50.43 -11.76
CA ALA A 14 -41.55 51.25 -10.87
C ALA A 14 -42.02 51.05 -9.42
N ILE A 15 -41.12 50.62 -8.53
CA ILE A 15 -41.30 50.76 -7.09
C ILE A 15 -40.43 51.91 -6.62
N SER A 16 -41.10 52.88 -6.03
CA SER A 16 -40.58 54.15 -5.55
C SER A 16 -39.72 53.99 -4.29
N ARG A 17 -38.74 54.89 -4.16
CA ARG A 17 -37.83 55.08 -3.02
C ARG A 17 -38.59 55.28 -1.70
N MET A 18 -38.08 54.65 -0.64
CA MET A 18 -38.13 55.22 0.71
C MET A 18 -36.72 55.30 1.29
N HIS A 19 -36.46 56.42 1.95
CA HIS A 19 -35.17 56.92 2.41
C HIS A 19 -34.74 56.24 3.71
N THR A 20 -33.43 55.97 3.85
CA THR A 20 -32.70 56.29 5.10
C THR A 20 -31.26 56.71 4.76
N LYS A 21 -30.93 57.96 5.06
CA LYS A 21 -29.54 58.44 5.13
C LYS A 21 -29.03 58.05 6.51
N ASN A 22 -28.13 57.08 6.60
CA ASN A 22 -27.29 56.89 7.78
C ASN A 22 -25.85 57.28 7.43
N HIS A 23 -25.54 58.56 7.64
CA HIS A 23 -24.17 58.98 7.93
C HIS A 23 -23.90 58.69 9.41
N HIS A 24 -23.21 57.60 9.68
CA HIS A 24 -22.38 57.50 10.87
C HIS A 24 -21.09 56.79 10.50
N THR A 25 -20.05 57.59 10.35
CA THR A 25 -18.67 57.17 10.37
C THR A 25 -18.32 56.81 11.81
N SER A 26 -18.25 55.52 12.14
CA SER A 26 -17.47 55.05 13.28
C SER A 26 -16.43 54.06 12.74
N LYS A 27 -15.23 54.57 12.48
CA LYS A 27 -14.03 53.75 12.43
C LYS A 27 -13.72 53.35 13.88
N GLU A 28 -14.38 52.33 14.39
CA GLU A 28 -13.87 51.62 15.56
C GLU A 28 -12.96 50.50 15.05
N LYS A 29 -11.65 50.76 15.14
CA LYS A 29 -10.66 49.68 15.11
C LYS A 29 -10.96 48.79 16.32
N PRO A 30 -11.16 47.47 16.15
CA PRO A 30 -10.97 46.57 17.28
C PRO A 30 -9.49 46.62 17.66
N SER A 31 -9.19 47.37 18.72
CA SER A 31 -7.90 47.39 19.39
C SER A 31 -7.78 46.14 20.26
N THR A 32 -7.66 44.98 19.62
CA THR A 32 -6.91 43.87 20.20
C THR A 32 -5.57 43.89 19.50
N ALA A 33 -4.59 44.54 20.13
CA ALA A 33 -3.20 44.31 19.81
C ALA A 33 -2.91 42.84 20.12
N MET A 34 -3.19 41.95 19.17
CA MET A 34 -2.48 40.68 19.08
C MET A 34 -1.02 41.10 19.05
N ALA A 35 -0.25 40.69 20.06
CA ALA A 35 1.18 40.94 20.10
C ALA A 35 1.75 40.66 18.71
N ASP A 36 2.40 41.67 18.10
CA ASP A 36 2.97 41.54 16.77
C ASP A 36 3.71 40.20 16.70
N PRO A 37 3.40 39.32 15.72
CA PRO A 37 4.13 38.09 15.56
C PRO A 37 5.59 38.50 15.37
N GLN A 38 6.41 38.22 16.38
CA GLN A 38 7.83 38.47 16.30
C GLN A 38 8.33 37.88 14.98
N PRO A 39 9.03 38.66 14.13
CA PRO A 39 9.47 38.17 12.84
C PRO A 39 10.28 36.90 13.08
N GLN A 40 9.79 35.79 12.55
CA GLN A 40 10.47 34.52 12.69
C GLN A 40 11.80 34.66 11.96
N VAL A 41 12.86 34.69 12.76
CA VAL A 41 14.22 34.95 12.28
C VAL A 41 14.68 33.79 11.40
N GLN A 42 14.16 32.59 11.65
CA GLN A 42 14.47 31.38 10.91
C GLN A 42 13.21 30.79 10.26
N PRO A 43 13.31 30.30 9.01
CA PRO A 43 12.20 29.68 8.31
C PRO A 43 11.84 28.33 8.93
N TYR A 44 10.58 27.94 8.81
CA TYR A 44 10.13 26.60 9.15
C TYR A 44 10.70 25.55 8.21
N ALA A 45 11.08 24.40 8.76
CA ALA A 45 11.41 23.21 7.99
C ALA A 45 10.21 22.25 7.99
N PHE A 46 9.90 21.67 6.83
CA PHE A 46 8.73 20.82 6.64
C PHE A 46 9.14 19.42 6.21
N ASP A 47 8.52 18.40 6.80
CA ASP A 47 8.53 17.03 6.32
C ASP A 47 7.08 16.57 6.11
N LEU A 48 6.53 16.93 4.95
CA LEU A 48 5.11 16.71 4.64
C LEU A 48 4.75 15.22 4.55
N GLY A 49 5.71 14.34 4.24
CA GLY A 49 5.48 12.90 4.24
C GLY A 49 5.18 12.33 5.63
N HIS A 50 5.69 12.99 6.68
CA HIS A 50 5.37 12.67 8.08
C HIS A 50 4.40 13.67 8.73
N LEU A 51 3.79 14.58 7.94
CA LEU A 51 2.94 15.66 8.45
C LEU A 51 3.62 16.47 9.57
N LEU A 52 4.92 16.71 9.43
CA LEU A 52 5.76 17.31 10.46
C LEU A 52 6.21 18.71 10.04
N LEU A 53 6.18 19.63 11.02
CA LEU A 53 6.81 20.94 10.95
C LEU A 53 7.85 21.05 12.07
N SER A 54 9.07 21.43 11.70
CA SER A 54 10.14 21.77 12.63
C SER A 54 10.34 23.28 12.65
N ASP A 55 10.19 23.84 13.83
CA ASP A 55 10.34 25.26 14.10
C ASP A 55 11.63 25.48 14.92
N PRO A 56 12.70 25.99 14.28
CA PRO A 56 14.00 26.14 14.94
C PRO A 56 14.09 27.43 15.77
N ASN A 57 13.09 28.32 15.70
CA ASN A 57 13.11 29.57 16.43
C ASN A 57 12.98 29.31 17.94
N PRO A 58 13.71 30.06 18.79
CA PRO A 58 13.68 29.86 20.22
C PRO A 58 12.29 30.16 20.79
N LEU A 59 11.87 29.36 21.78
CA LEU A 59 10.70 29.68 22.58
C LEU A 59 11.01 30.94 23.40
N THR A 60 10.07 31.88 23.43
CA THR A 60 10.19 33.14 24.15
C THR A 60 10.02 32.90 25.65
N THR A 61 10.91 32.15 26.31
CA THR A 61 10.84 31.93 27.76
C THR A 61 12.23 31.88 28.42
N ALA A 62 12.52 32.91 29.21
CA ALA A 62 13.08 32.77 30.56
C ALA A 62 12.58 33.98 31.37
N PRO A 63 12.05 33.82 32.60
CA PRO A 63 12.66 32.99 33.63
C PRO A 63 11.67 32.04 34.34
N THR A 64 12.25 31.25 35.23
CA THR A 64 11.77 30.27 36.21
C THR A 64 10.54 30.66 37.07
N THR A 65 9.80 31.73 36.71
CA THR A 65 8.71 32.34 37.47
C THR A 65 7.36 32.36 36.75
N ALA A 66 7.26 31.90 35.50
CA ALA A 66 5.99 31.85 34.77
C ALA A 66 5.01 30.86 35.41
N SER A 67 3.77 31.30 35.63
CA SER A 67 2.71 30.43 36.14
C SER A 67 2.43 29.28 35.16
N PRO A 68 1.91 28.13 35.61
CA PRO A 68 1.52 27.04 34.72
C PRO A 68 0.58 27.50 33.60
N THR A 69 -0.35 28.41 33.90
CA THR A 69 -1.32 28.94 32.94
C THR A 69 -0.66 29.75 31.83
N ASP A 70 0.32 30.59 32.15
CA ASP A 70 1.04 31.38 31.15
C ASP A 70 1.88 30.50 30.20
N LYS A 71 2.42 29.39 30.72
CA LYS A 71 3.15 28.40 29.92
C LYS A 71 2.23 27.72 28.91
N GLU A 72 1.06 27.23 29.35
CA GLU A 72 0.09 26.60 28.46
C GLU A 72 -0.41 27.58 27.38
N ALA A 73 -0.69 28.83 27.76
CA ALA A 73 -1.09 29.86 26.80
C ALA A 73 -0.02 30.11 25.73
N LEU A 74 1.25 30.17 26.11
CA LEU A 74 2.36 30.33 25.18
C LEU A 74 2.54 29.12 24.26
N LEU A 75 2.51 27.90 24.82
CA LEU A 75 2.63 26.67 24.04
C LEU A 75 1.46 26.52 23.06
N ALA A 76 0.24 26.82 23.48
CA ALA A 76 -0.95 26.79 22.64
C ALA A 76 -0.85 27.81 21.49
N ALA A 77 -0.48 29.06 21.79
CA ALA A 77 -0.27 30.08 20.78
C ALA A 77 0.80 29.65 19.75
N ARG A 78 1.89 29.04 20.23
CA ARG A 78 2.97 28.56 19.35
C ARG A 78 2.54 27.38 18.48
N ALA A 79 1.88 26.39 19.08
CA ALA A 79 1.35 25.24 18.39
C ALA A 79 0.32 25.64 17.33
N GLN A 80 -0.53 26.63 17.62
CA GLN A 80 -1.50 27.16 16.66
C GLN A 80 -0.81 27.79 15.44
N LEU A 81 0.24 28.60 15.65
CA LEU A 81 1.02 29.18 14.55
C LEU A 81 1.68 28.12 13.67
N CYS A 82 2.28 27.10 14.29
CA CYS A 82 2.89 25.99 13.57
C CYS A 82 1.85 25.15 12.82
N ALA A 83 0.73 24.81 13.45
CA ALA A 83 -0.35 24.06 12.80
C ALA A 83 -0.94 24.81 11.60
N GLN A 84 -1.15 26.13 11.74
CA GLN A 84 -1.63 26.96 10.64
C GLN A 84 -0.65 26.94 9.45
N ALA A 85 0.65 27.09 9.72
CA ALA A 85 1.67 27.04 8.69
C ALA A 85 1.75 25.66 8.02
N LEU A 86 1.65 24.58 8.79
CA LEU A 86 1.63 23.21 8.27
C LEU A 86 0.42 22.97 7.35
N ILE A 87 -0.78 23.36 7.77
CA ILE A 87 -2.01 23.21 6.97
C ILE A 87 -1.90 24.04 5.69
N ASN A 88 -1.43 25.29 5.78
CA ASN A 88 -1.25 26.14 4.60
C ASN A 88 -0.30 25.49 3.58
N GLN A 89 0.83 24.95 4.06
CA GLN A 89 1.80 24.28 3.20
C GLN A 89 1.22 23.01 2.57
N LEU A 90 0.47 22.23 3.35
CA LEU A 90 -0.16 20.99 2.89
C LEU A 90 -1.19 21.27 1.79
N LEU A 91 -2.04 22.27 1.96
CA LEU A 91 -3.09 22.60 0.99
C LEU A 91 -2.55 23.32 -0.27
N THR A 92 -1.37 23.95 -0.18
CA THR A 92 -0.78 24.72 -1.29
C THR A 92 0.22 23.90 -2.10
N ALA A 93 1.05 23.09 -1.44
CA ALA A 93 2.16 22.38 -2.08
C ALA A 93 1.80 20.95 -2.53
N CYS A 94 0.83 20.30 -1.89
CA CYS A 94 0.44 18.92 -2.24
C CYS A 94 -0.72 18.89 -3.24
N SER A 95 -0.73 17.89 -4.13
CA SER A 95 -1.81 17.73 -5.09
C SER A 95 -3.06 17.16 -4.43
N ILE A 96 -4.17 17.89 -4.49
CA ILE A 96 -5.48 17.41 -4.08
C ILE A 96 -6.08 16.62 -5.25
N GLN A 97 -6.52 15.40 -4.98
CA GLN A 97 -7.09 14.48 -5.97
C GLN A 97 -8.45 13.97 -5.47
N ARG A 98 -9.32 13.59 -6.40
CA ARG A 98 -10.64 13.05 -6.09
C ARG A 98 -10.67 11.55 -6.37
N SER A 99 -11.08 10.77 -5.39
CA SER A 99 -11.28 9.32 -5.53
C SER A 99 -12.47 9.02 -6.44
N PRO A 100 -12.49 7.88 -7.16
CA PRO A 100 -13.66 7.42 -7.90
C PRO A 100 -14.94 7.33 -7.04
N GLU A 101 -14.78 7.05 -5.74
CA GLU A 101 -15.86 6.96 -4.75
C GLU A 101 -16.39 8.34 -4.30
N GLY A 102 -15.74 9.44 -4.71
CA GLY A 102 -16.21 10.81 -4.50
C GLY A 102 -15.40 11.63 -3.50
N ASP A 103 -14.58 10.99 -2.67
CA ASP A 103 -13.80 11.61 -1.59
C ASP A 103 -12.60 12.42 -2.10
N LEU A 104 -12.24 13.48 -1.38
CA LEU A 104 -11.03 14.28 -1.64
C LEU A 104 -9.88 13.76 -0.78
N HIS A 105 -8.76 13.43 -1.42
CA HIS A 105 -7.54 13.06 -0.73
C HIS A 105 -6.36 13.92 -1.19
N ILE A 106 -5.37 14.07 -0.31
CA ILE A 106 -4.16 14.83 -0.58
C ILE A 106 -3.02 13.85 -0.79
N LYS A 107 -2.35 13.94 -1.93
CA LYS A 107 -1.18 13.11 -2.21
C LYS A 107 0.05 13.73 -1.55
N LEU A 108 0.56 13.05 -0.52
CA LEU A 108 1.75 13.46 0.20
C LEU A 108 3.03 13.09 -0.57
N PRO A 109 4.11 13.88 -0.45
CA PRO A 109 5.42 13.51 -0.95
C PRO A 109 6.07 12.40 -0.09
N ASP A 110 7.13 11.80 -0.60
CA ASP A 110 7.89 10.81 0.16
C ASP A 110 8.50 11.43 1.43
N PRO A 111 8.50 10.70 2.57
CA PRO A 111 9.06 11.23 3.82
C PRO A 111 10.56 11.49 3.71
N THR A 112 10.99 12.65 4.22
CA THR A 112 12.40 13.08 4.16
C THR A 112 13.19 12.65 5.39
N THR A 113 12.55 12.56 6.56
CA THR A 113 13.18 12.10 7.79
C THR A 113 13.46 10.60 7.71
N GLN A 114 14.73 10.22 7.68
CA GLN A 114 15.15 8.82 7.65
C GLN A 114 14.99 8.19 9.03
N LEU A 115 14.04 7.26 9.17
CA LEU A 115 13.82 6.51 10.40
C LEU A 115 14.49 5.12 10.33
N PRO A 116 15.05 4.63 11.46
CA PRO A 116 15.64 3.30 11.49
C PRO A 116 14.55 2.24 11.26
N ARG A 117 14.86 1.25 10.41
CA ARG A 117 13.96 0.11 10.20
C ARG A 117 13.87 -0.75 11.46
N GLU A 118 12.66 -1.20 11.79
CA GLU A 118 12.45 -2.19 12.86
C GLU A 118 13.14 -3.53 12.53
N LYS A 119 13.03 -3.97 11.27
CA LYS A 119 13.55 -5.25 10.79
C LYS A 119 14.62 -5.07 9.73
N PRO A 120 15.66 -5.93 9.72
CA PRO A 120 16.67 -5.90 8.68
C PRO A 120 16.02 -6.12 7.31
N VAL A 121 16.68 -5.64 6.27
CA VAL A 121 16.26 -5.90 4.90
C VAL A 121 16.21 -7.42 4.69
N PRO A 122 15.12 -7.97 4.14
CA PRO A 122 15.05 -9.40 3.83
C PRO A 122 16.27 -9.81 3.01
N LYS A 123 17.01 -10.80 3.51
CA LYS A 123 18.17 -11.32 2.79
C LYS A 123 17.70 -11.89 1.45
N GLU A 124 18.52 -11.70 0.42
CA GLU A 124 18.27 -12.32 -0.87
C GLU A 124 18.14 -13.84 -0.68
N LYS A 125 17.12 -14.43 -1.31
CA LYS A 125 16.87 -15.87 -1.20
C LYS A 125 18.04 -16.61 -1.83
N GLU A 126 18.76 -17.37 -1.02
CA GLU A 126 19.82 -18.23 -1.54
C GLU A 126 19.22 -19.21 -2.55
N LYS A 127 19.84 -19.29 -3.74
CA LYS A 127 19.44 -20.24 -4.79
C LYS A 127 19.47 -21.66 -4.21
N THR A 128 18.36 -22.38 -4.33
CA THR A 128 18.29 -23.77 -3.87
C THR A 128 19.20 -24.65 -4.72
N LYS A 129 19.53 -25.87 -4.25
CA LYS A 129 20.31 -26.83 -5.04
C LYS A 129 19.63 -27.13 -6.40
N TRP A 130 18.30 -27.17 -6.42
CA TRP A 130 17.54 -27.35 -7.65
C TRP A 130 17.68 -26.15 -8.59
N ASP A 131 17.60 -24.92 -8.07
CA ASP A 131 17.75 -23.71 -8.91
C ASP A 131 19.15 -23.66 -9.56
N LYS A 132 20.20 -23.97 -8.78
CA LYS A 132 21.58 -24.06 -9.31
C LYS A 132 21.71 -25.13 -10.40
N PHE A 133 21.05 -26.27 -10.22
CA PHE A 133 21.02 -27.34 -11.22
C PHE A 133 20.24 -26.93 -12.47
N ALA A 134 19.06 -26.35 -12.30
CA ALA A 134 18.20 -25.89 -13.37
C ALA A 134 18.91 -24.81 -14.22
N GLU A 135 19.57 -23.85 -13.58
CA GLU A 135 20.38 -22.83 -14.24
C GLU A 135 21.55 -23.44 -15.02
N LYS A 136 22.32 -24.36 -14.41
CA LYS A 136 23.43 -25.05 -15.09
C LYS A 136 22.97 -25.90 -16.27
N LYS A 137 21.77 -26.47 -16.21
CA LYS A 137 21.19 -27.30 -17.28
C LYS A 137 20.31 -26.52 -18.26
N GLY A 138 20.10 -25.21 -18.05
CA GLY A 138 19.21 -24.41 -18.86
C GLY A 138 17.74 -24.83 -18.79
N ILE A 139 17.32 -25.49 -17.69
CA ILE A 139 15.94 -25.93 -17.48
C ILE A 139 15.11 -24.70 -17.13
N LYS A 140 14.29 -24.25 -18.08
CA LYS A 140 13.33 -23.17 -17.87
C LYS A 140 12.16 -23.67 -17.01
N ALA A 141 11.69 -22.81 -16.12
CA ALA A 141 10.48 -23.09 -15.35
C ALA A 141 9.30 -23.34 -16.32
N LYS A 142 8.57 -24.43 -16.11
CA LYS A 142 7.35 -24.70 -16.86
C LYS A 142 6.29 -23.66 -16.50
N ARG A 143 5.43 -23.33 -17.47
CA ARG A 143 4.25 -22.52 -17.20
C ARG A 143 3.41 -23.21 -16.12
N LYS A 144 2.89 -22.43 -15.17
CA LYS A 144 1.91 -22.95 -14.21
C LYS A 144 0.59 -23.19 -14.93
N ASP A 145 0.44 -24.39 -15.46
CA ASP A 145 -0.85 -24.88 -15.93
C ASP A 145 -1.70 -25.26 -14.71
N GLY A 146 -3.00 -25.00 -14.79
CA GLY A 146 -3.93 -25.19 -13.67
C GLY A 146 -3.94 -26.60 -13.07
N LYS A 147 -4.62 -26.72 -11.94
CA LYS A 147 -4.72 -27.96 -11.15
C LYS A 147 -5.41 -29.10 -11.90
N LEU A 148 -6.27 -28.81 -12.88
CA LEU A 148 -7.04 -29.82 -13.60
C LEU A 148 -6.26 -30.40 -14.79
N ALA A 149 -6.46 -31.69 -15.04
CA ALA A 149 -6.04 -32.41 -16.23
C ALA A 149 -7.24 -33.21 -16.75
N PHE A 150 -7.42 -33.24 -18.06
CA PHE A 150 -8.47 -34.02 -18.68
C PHE A 150 -8.11 -35.51 -18.63
N ASP A 151 -9.08 -36.33 -18.27
CA ASP A 151 -8.97 -37.78 -18.23
C ASP A 151 -9.74 -38.38 -19.41
N GLU A 152 -9.02 -38.97 -20.37
CA GLU A 152 -9.60 -39.47 -21.62
C GLU A 152 -10.49 -40.69 -21.41
N VAL A 153 -10.32 -41.44 -20.32
CA VAL A 153 -11.10 -42.65 -20.02
C VAL A 153 -12.48 -42.30 -19.48
N SER A 154 -12.54 -41.34 -18.53
CA SER A 154 -13.81 -40.92 -17.94
C SER A 154 -14.45 -39.72 -18.64
N GLY A 155 -13.73 -39.05 -19.54
CA GLY A 155 -14.20 -37.83 -20.22
C GLY A 155 -14.34 -36.62 -19.30
N GLU A 156 -13.74 -36.64 -18.11
CA GLU A 156 -13.91 -35.61 -17.07
C GLU A 156 -12.60 -34.89 -16.74
N TRP A 157 -12.72 -33.65 -16.26
CA TRP A 157 -11.58 -32.88 -15.74
C TRP A 157 -11.29 -33.29 -14.29
N LYS A 158 -10.20 -34.04 -14.09
CA LYS A 158 -9.76 -34.46 -12.75
C LYS A 158 -8.58 -33.64 -12.27
N ALA A 159 -8.44 -33.48 -10.96
CA ALA A 159 -7.30 -32.79 -10.40
C ALA A 159 -6.01 -33.60 -10.62
N LYS A 160 -4.90 -32.92 -10.97
CA LYS A 160 -3.56 -33.53 -11.06
C LYS A 160 -3.06 -34.02 -9.70
N TYR A 161 -3.46 -33.33 -8.62
CA TYR A 161 -3.10 -33.63 -7.23
C TYR A 161 -4.20 -33.14 -6.27
N GLY A 162 -4.34 -33.74 -5.09
CA GLY A 162 -5.36 -33.41 -4.08
C GLY A 162 -6.56 -34.38 -4.07
N TYR A 163 -7.73 -33.92 -3.62
CA TYR A 163 -8.95 -34.75 -3.52
C TYR A 163 -9.31 -35.39 -4.86
N GLN A 164 -9.45 -36.73 -4.87
CA GLN A 164 -9.65 -37.56 -6.07
C GLN A 164 -8.69 -37.20 -7.22
N GLY A 165 -7.44 -36.90 -6.87
CA GLY A 165 -6.42 -36.60 -7.86
C GLY A 165 -6.12 -37.82 -8.72
N LYS A 166 -5.63 -37.60 -9.95
CA LYS A 166 -5.30 -38.69 -10.89
C LYS A 166 -4.43 -39.81 -10.29
N ALA A 167 -3.56 -39.48 -9.34
CA ALA A 167 -2.71 -40.46 -8.64
C ALA A 167 -3.43 -41.30 -7.56
N SER A 168 -4.56 -40.83 -7.04
CA SER A 168 -5.33 -41.45 -5.96
C SER A 168 -6.77 -41.80 -6.37
N ALA A 169 -7.08 -41.75 -7.67
CA ALA A 169 -8.40 -42.09 -8.18
C ALA A 169 -8.37 -43.54 -8.64
N GLY A 170 -8.94 -44.43 -7.83
CA GLY A 170 -9.16 -45.83 -8.19
C GLY A 170 -9.93 -46.03 -9.48
N ALA A 171 -9.55 -47.11 -10.18
CA ALA A 171 -10.12 -47.80 -11.35
C ALA A 171 -10.64 -46.97 -12.55
N ALA A 172 -11.26 -45.81 -12.35
CA ALA A 172 -11.89 -45.01 -13.39
C ALA A 172 -10.97 -43.94 -14.03
N ALA A 173 -9.69 -43.87 -13.66
CA ALA A 173 -8.78 -42.78 -14.08
C ALA A 173 -7.33 -43.19 -14.42
N GLY A 174 -7.03 -44.49 -14.44
CA GLY A 174 -5.66 -44.98 -14.64
C GLY A 174 -4.70 -44.71 -13.47
N GLY A 175 -5.22 -44.50 -12.27
CA GLY A 175 -4.43 -44.43 -11.04
C GLY A 175 -4.16 -45.82 -10.46
N VAL A 176 -2.90 -46.17 -10.22
CA VAL A 176 -2.45 -47.50 -9.74
C VAL A 176 -2.86 -47.79 -8.28
N GLY A 177 -3.28 -46.77 -7.52
CA GLY A 177 -3.45 -46.86 -6.06
C GLY A 177 -4.71 -47.58 -5.56
N GLU A 178 -5.74 -47.72 -6.38
CA GLU A 178 -7.05 -48.30 -6.01
C GLU A 178 -7.62 -49.14 -7.18
N ASP A 179 -6.75 -49.70 -8.01
CA ASP A 179 -7.20 -50.73 -8.95
C ASP A 179 -7.26 -52.07 -8.22
N TRP A 180 -8.35 -52.81 -8.41
CA TRP A 180 -8.57 -54.11 -7.77
C TRP A 180 -7.73 -55.21 -8.43
N LEU A 181 -7.20 -54.94 -9.63
CA LEU A 181 -6.33 -55.82 -10.37
C LEU A 181 -5.14 -55.03 -10.92
N VAL A 182 -3.94 -55.32 -10.41
CA VAL A 182 -2.68 -54.75 -10.93
C VAL A 182 -1.90 -55.87 -11.61
N GLU A 183 -1.66 -55.73 -12.91
CA GLU A 183 -0.83 -56.67 -13.65
C GLU A 183 0.61 -56.63 -13.11
N VAL A 184 1.11 -57.79 -12.68
CA VAL A 184 2.49 -57.95 -12.23
C VAL A 184 3.36 -58.24 -13.45
N ASP A 185 4.37 -57.42 -13.68
CA ASP A 185 5.41 -57.73 -14.67
C ASP A 185 6.33 -58.83 -14.11
N GLU A 186 6.17 -60.05 -14.61
CA GLU A 186 6.91 -61.25 -14.18
C GLU A 186 8.44 -61.07 -14.28
N LYS A 187 8.91 -60.21 -15.19
CA LYS A 187 10.34 -59.92 -15.35
C LYS A 187 10.88 -59.04 -14.23
N ALA A 188 10.08 -58.08 -13.75
CA ALA A 188 10.44 -57.21 -12.64
C ALA A 188 10.39 -57.99 -11.31
N GLU A 189 9.38 -58.85 -11.12
CA GLU A 189 9.25 -59.71 -9.94
C GLU A 189 10.40 -60.72 -9.84
N LYS A 190 10.78 -61.33 -10.96
CA LYS A 190 11.95 -62.22 -11.02
C LYS A 190 13.26 -61.49 -10.70
N ALA A 191 13.45 -60.28 -11.21
CA ALA A 191 14.64 -59.48 -10.93
C ALA A 191 14.72 -59.01 -9.46
N GLU A 192 13.59 -58.69 -8.85
CA GLU A 192 13.50 -58.35 -7.42
C GLU A 192 13.76 -59.57 -6.54
N ARG A 193 13.21 -60.73 -6.91
CA ARG A 193 13.43 -62.02 -6.22
C ARG A 193 14.87 -62.49 -6.30
N GLU A 194 15.53 -62.30 -7.45
CA GLU A 194 16.96 -62.59 -7.63
C GLU A 194 17.87 -61.54 -6.97
N GLY A 195 17.41 -60.28 -6.81
CA GLY A 195 18.14 -59.21 -6.11
C GLY A 195 18.01 -59.22 -4.59
N ALA A 196 16.92 -59.80 -4.04
CA ALA A 196 16.65 -59.83 -2.61
C ALA A 196 17.46 -60.91 -1.84
N ASP A 197 17.98 -61.94 -2.51
CA ASP A 197 18.84 -62.98 -1.92
C ASP A 197 20.30 -62.47 -1.68
N GLY A 198 20.67 -61.36 -2.31
CA GLY A 198 21.96 -60.67 -2.15
C GLY A 198 21.99 -59.78 -0.90
N GLY A 199 22.04 -60.40 0.28
CA GLY A 199 21.90 -59.77 1.59
C GLY A 199 22.67 -58.45 1.82
N LYS A 200 22.06 -57.64 2.70
CA LYS A 200 22.69 -56.58 3.50
C LYS A 200 24.11 -57.00 3.94
N LYS A 201 25.16 -56.53 3.24
CA LYS A 201 26.52 -56.52 3.79
C LYS A 201 27.15 -55.15 3.61
N ALA A 202 27.27 -54.48 4.76
CA ALA A 202 28.12 -53.33 4.95
C ALA A 202 29.52 -53.59 4.39
N LYS A 203 30.01 -52.70 3.51
CA LYS A 203 31.44 -52.59 3.22
C LYS A 203 31.91 -51.16 3.41
N LYS A 204 32.20 -50.85 4.68
CA LYS A 204 33.20 -49.85 5.06
C LYS A 204 34.51 -50.26 4.39
N GLN A 205 34.99 -49.51 3.40
CA GLN A 205 36.40 -49.58 3.03
C GLN A 205 36.99 -48.17 2.86
N LYS A 206 37.78 -47.83 3.89
CA LYS A 206 38.69 -46.70 4.00
C LYS A 206 40.01 -47.07 3.31
N LYS A 207 40.47 -46.24 2.38
CA LYS A 207 41.85 -45.92 1.93
C LYS A 207 41.68 -45.29 0.54
N GLY A 208 41.96 -44.02 0.27
CA GLY A 208 43.05 -43.18 0.75
C GLY A 208 44.11 -43.10 -0.35
N ARG A 209 43.93 -42.15 -1.29
CA ARG A 209 44.94 -41.26 -1.87
C ARG A 209 44.22 -40.21 -2.72
#